data_AF-A0A7W0T675-F1
#
_entry.id   AF-A0A7W0T675-F1
#
_cell.length_a   1.000
_cell.length_b   1.000
_cell.length_c   1.000
_cell.angle_alpha   90.00
_cell.angle_beta   90.00
_cell.angle_gamma   90.00
#
_symmetry.space_group_name_H-M   'P 1'
#
loop_
_entity.id
_entity.type
_entity.pdbx_description
1 polymer ?
#
loop_
_entity_poly.entity_id
_entity_poly.type
_entity_poly.pdbx_seq_one_letter_code
_entity_poly.pdbx_strand_id
1 'polypeptide(L)'
;MGTGFLAALTLCAAGSPALADPGGNVDLNVFRPAIDSRGYLTVNASQPLGDLEVSFGLGALDWGHGLLQFDSGGNEYSVNNIIAATLIGAIGKHVGPLELEFGVMVPLAIMSGDRGPDDPGEPGNPNDDRDFKIDGQGIGSVGLHLKTRFLKTSRPPHVGIGVIASLFLGTTDPKNRFLGETTTVPQIMGILDKEFGREGRLRIALNAGIRIRKATTFTDNGANEPAGTPTTGQSMTVANEIPYGLGIAYAISKQKFDVVAEVFGSVPLGDHENYQPLEVLGGVKLYLARNSFLSLGAGRGLLPTKGGNPDFRGMIGIVFEPNIGDRDGDGLKDDVDKCPDDPEDFDRFEDEDGCPEPDNDRDGILDEDDKCPNIPEDKDGFQDEDGCPEGDQNDRDGDGILDNVDKCPDDPEDFDQFEDEDGCPDPDNDQDGILDVDDLCPNDPEDKDGFEDEDGCPDLDNDKDRILDKDDKCPNEPETYN
;
A
#
# COMPACT_ATOMS: atom_id res chain seq x y z
N MET A 1 -13.61 -1.91 24.52
CA MET A 1 -12.60 -2.73 23.82
C MET A 1 -11.98 -1.83 22.76
N GLY A 2 -10.72 -1.47 22.91
CA GLY A 2 -10.08 -0.48 22.05
C GLY A 2 -8.58 -0.51 22.27
N THR A 3 -7.90 -1.41 21.56
CA THR A 3 -6.44 -1.53 21.56
C THR A 3 -5.89 -0.74 20.39
N GLY A 4 -5.37 0.46 20.68
CA GLY A 4 -4.56 1.24 19.75
C GLY A 4 -3.20 0.58 19.57
N PHE A 5 -2.88 0.20 18.34
CA PHE A 5 -1.54 -0.23 17.94
C PHE A 5 -0.69 1.02 17.68
N LEU A 6 0.03 1.48 18.71
CA LEU A 6 1.18 2.37 18.53
C LEU A 6 2.44 1.49 18.56
N ALA A 7 2.88 1.04 17.39
CA ALA A 7 4.15 0.34 17.27
C ALA A 7 5.30 1.37 17.34
N ALA A 8 5.79 1.65 18.54
CA ALA A 8 7.04 2.34 18.74
C ALA A 8 8.20 1.42 18.32
N LEU A 9 8.72 1.64 17.11
CA LEU A 9 9.94 0.99 16.63
C LEU A 9 11.14 1.55 17.42
N THR A 10 11.38 0.97 18.59
CA THR A 10 12.54 1.29 19.41
C THR A 10 13.73 0.53 18.82
N LEU A 11 14.44 1.15 17.90
CA LEU A 11 15.66 0.58 17.34
C LEU A 11 16.75 0.64 18.42
N CYS A 12 16.98 -0.49 19.09
CA CYS A 12 18.13 -0.68 19.97
C CYS A 12 19.42 -0.50 19.16
N ALA A 13 20.01 0.69 19.24
CA ALA A 13 21.40 0.91 18.87
C ALA A 13 22.29 0.18 19.88
N ALA A 14 22.51 -1.12 19.66
CA ALA A 14 23.58 -1.84 20.31
C ALA A 14 24.90 -1.24 19.79
N GLY A 15 25.52 -0.36 20.57
CA GLY A 15 26.85 0.15 20.28
C GLY A 15 27.84 -1.01 20.22
N SER A 16 28.28 -1.38 19.03
CA SER A 16 29.44 -2.24 18.87
C SER A 16 30.68 -1.50 19.39
N PRO A 17 31.60 -2.17 20.11
CA PRO A 17 32.84 -1.54 20.54
C PRO A 17 33.64 -1.12 19.30
N ALA A 18 34.02 0.17 19.27
CA ALA A 18 34.85 0.75 18.23
C ALA A 18 36.20 0.01 18.19
N LEU A 19 36.38 -0.83 17.18
CA LEU A 19 37.72 -1.21 16.74
C LEU A 19 38.41 0.05 16.23
N ALA A 20 39.63 0.30 16.70
CA ALA A 20 40.46 1.41 16.26
C ALA A 20 40.63 1.36 14.74
N ASP A 21 40.14 2.40 14.05
CA ASP A 21 40.13 2.54 12.60
C ASP A 21 41.53 2.94 12.11
N PRO A 22 42.27 2.08 11.37
CA PRO A 22 43.65 2.37 10.98
C PRO A 22 43.78 3.34 9.79
N GLY A 23 42.70 3.94 9.29
CA GLY A 23 42.74 4.96 8.24
C GLY A 23 41.36 5.53 7.95
N GLY A 24 41.26 6.85 7.79
CA GLY A 24 39.99 7.54 7.65
C GLY A 24 39.17 7.08 6.44
N ASN A 25 37.96 6.59 6.72
CA ASN A 25 36.98 6.20 5.71
C ASN A 25 36.23 7.42 5.18
N VAL A 26 36.14 7.54 3.86
CA VAL A 26 35.57 8.71 3.18
C VAL A 26 34.82 8.27 1.94
N ASP A 27 33.50 8.42 1.92
CA ASP A 27 32.69 8.22 0.71
C ASP A 27 33.11 9.19 -0.42
N LEU A 28 33.71 8.65 -1.48
CA LEU A 28 34.11 9.41 -2.67
C LEU A 28 32.98 9.51 -3.70
N ASN A 29 31.99 8.61 -3.68
CA ASN A 29 30.89 8.67 -4.63
C ASN A 29 29.72 9.46 -4.05
N VAL A 30 29.76 10.77 -4.26
CA VAL A 30 28.73 11.67 -3.73
C VAL A 30 27.40 11.62 -4.48
N PHE A 31 27.38 10.99 -5.66
CA PHE A 31 26.18 10.82 -6.47
C PHE A 31 25.16 9.97 -5.73
N ARG A 32 23.98 10.56 -5.51
CA ARG A 32 22.83 9.88 -4.91
C ARG A 32 21.63 10.16 -5.80
N PRO A 33 20.99 9.15 -6.41
CA PRO A 33 19.80 9.39 -7.22
C PRO A 33 18.67 9.92 -6.34
N ALA A 34 17.70 10.60 -6.95
CA ALA A 34 16.46 10.93 -6.25
C ALA A 34 15.78 9.66 -5.72
N ILE A 35 15.15 9.75 -4.54
CA ILE A 35 14.65 8.56 -3.82
C ILE A 35 13.42 7.93 -4.47
N ASP A 36 12.73 8.69 -5.33
CA ASP A 36 11.48 8.30 -5.96
C ASP A 36 11.37 8.78 -7.42
N SER A 37 10.24 8.46 -8.03
CA SER A 37 9.82 8.86 -9.37
C SER A 37 9.57 10.36 -9.56
N ARG A 38 9.32 11.11 -8.47
CA ARG A 38 8.93 12.53 -8.51
C ARG A 38 10.14 13.45 -8.67
N GLY A 39 11.32 12.99 -8.27
CA GLY A 39 12.56 13.75 -8.37
C GLY A 39 13.09 13.95 -9.80
N TYR A 40 14.29 14.51 -9.88
CA TYR A 40 15.05 14.79 -11.08
C TYR A 40 16.06 13.64 -11.28
N LEU A 41 17.36 13.88 -11.44
CA LEU A 41 18.36 12.80 -11.48
C LEU A 41 18.89 12.55 -10.06
N THR A 42 19.43 13.58 -9.42
CA THR A 42 19.90 13.56 -8.01
C THR A 42 19.06 14.45 -7.09
N VAL A 43 18.38 15.44 -7.66
CA VAL A 43 17.60 16.41 -6.90
C VAL A 43 16.19 15.85 -6.66
N ASN A 44 15.81 15.69 -5.40
CA ASN A 44 14.44 15.32 -5.01
C ASN A 44 13.45 16.47 -5.24
N ALA A 45 12.21 16.14 -5.57
CA ALA A 45 11.08 17.07 -5.57
C ALA A 45 10.34 17.02 -4.22
N SER A 46 9.59 18.07 -3.90
CA SER A 46 8.84 18.20 -2.65
C SER A 46 7.62 17.30 -2.60
N GLN A 47 7.08 16.89 -3.75
CA GLN A 47 5.94 15.99 -3.83
C GLN A 47 6.32 14.59 -3.35
N PRO A 48 5.66 14.07 -2.30
CA PRO A 48 5.74 12.67 -1.93
C PRO A 48 4.88 11.80 -2.85
N LEU A 49 5.10 10.49 -2.82
CA LEU A 49 4.18 9.49 -3.36
C LEU A 49 2.78 9.58 -2.69
N GLY A 50 1.74 9.21 -3.44
CA GLY A 50 0.37 9.10 -2.94
C GLY A 50 0.18 7.98 -1.91
N ASP A 51 -1.01 7.87 -1.31
CA ASP A 51 -1.26 6.83 -0.29
C ASP A 51 -1.11 5.44 -0.90
N LEU A 52 -0.22 4.63 -0.31
CA LEU A 52 0.15 3.29 -0.76
C LEU A 52 0.74 3.23 -2.17
N GLU A 53 1.01 4.38 -2.82
CA GLU A 53 1.80 4.40 -4.05
C GLU A 53 3.24 3.96 -3.73
N VAL A 54 3.78 3.10 -4.59
CA VAL A 54 5.16 2.61 -4.50
C VAL A 54 5.99 3.12 -5.67
N SER A 55 7.25 3.42 -5.42
CA SER A 55 8.24 3.71 -6.45
C SER A 55 9.47 2.87 -6.20
N PHE A 56 10.00 2.17 -7.20
CA PHE A 56 11.19 1.34 -7.03
C PHE A 56 11.97 1.19 -8.33
N GLY A 57 13.22 0.76 -8.22
CA GLY A 57 14.01 0.39 -9.39
C GLY A 57 15.51 0.55 -9.18
N LEU A 58 16.23 0.55 -10.30
CA LEU A 58 17.63 0.93 -10.33
C LEU A 58 17.69 2.45 -10.46
N GLY A 59 17.77 3.15 -9.32
CA GLY A 59 17.82 4.61 -9.28
C GLY A 59 18.96 5.15 -10.15
N ALA A 60 20.13 4.51 -10.08
CA ALA A 60 21.19 4.68 -11.06
C ALA A 60 22.16 3.50 -11.03
N LEU A 61 22.66 3.11 -12.20
CA LEU A 61 23.99 2.57 -12.40
C LEU A 61 24.88 3.73 -12.85
N ASP A 62 25.67 4.27 -11.92
CA ASP A 62 26.59 5.37 -12.20
C ASP A 62 28.04 4.89 -12.29
N TRP A 63 28.82 5.58 -13.13
CA TRP A 63 30.26 5.41 -13.28
C TRP A 63 30.92 6.77 -13.15
N GLY A 64 31.70 6.94 -12.08
CA GLY A 64 32.63 8.05 -11.92
C GLY A 64 34.04 7.63 -12.32
N HIS A 65 34.74 8.49 -13.06
CA HIS A 65 36.14 8.31 -13.43
C HIS A 65 37.00 9.45 -12.87
N GLY A 66 38.17 9.12 -12.31
CA GLY A 66 39.12 10.09 -11.73
C GLY A 66 38.55 10.81 -10.50
N LEU A 67 38.24 10.07 -9.42
CA LEU A 67 37.56 10.64 -8.24
C LEU A 67 38.51 11.22 -7.18
N LEU A 68 39.76 10.76 -7.18
CA LEU A 68 40.82 11.22 -6.29
C LEU A 68 42.16 11.01 -6.98
N GLN A 69 43.03 12.02 -6.92
CA GLN A 69 44.40 11.94 -7.39
C GLN A 69 45.30 12.70 -6.41
N PHE A 70 46.34 12.02 -5.95
CA PHE A 70 47.43 12.58 -5.16
C PHE A 70 48.74 12.35 -5.92
N ASP A 71 49.57 13.38 -5.93
CA ASP A 71 50.90 13.37 -6.54
C ASP A 71 51.85 14.11 -5.60
N SER A 72 52.94 13.43 -5.24
CA SER A 72 54.01 14.02 -4.45
C SER A 72 55.34 13.32 -4.74
N GLY A 73 56.30 14.08 -5.26
CA GLY A 73 57.67 13.61 -5.44
C GLY A 73 57.83 12.46 -6.45
N GLY A 74 56.91 12.33 -7.41
CA GLY A 74 56.90 11.24 -8.40
C GLY A 74 56.17 9.97 -7.95
N ASN A 75 55.64 9.96 -6.73
CA ASN A 75 54.68 8.95 -6.28
C ASN A 75 53.26 9.43 -6.58
N GLU A 76 52.40 8.50 -6.97
CA GLU A 76 51.00 8.76 -7.30
C GLU A 76 50.07 7.85 -6.47
N TYR A 77 48.92 8.38 -6.09
CA TYR A 77 47.80 7.61 -5.53
C TYR A 77 46.51 8.05 -6.20
N SER A 78 45.79 7.11 -6.80
CA SER A 78 44.60 7.40 -7.61
C SER A 78 43.43 6.48 -7.30
N VAL A 79 42.23 7.04 -7.26
CA VAL A 79 40.97 6.29 -7.33
C VAL A 79 40.38 6.52 -8.71
N ASN A 80 40.63 5.56 -9.60
CA ASN A 80 40.41 5.69 -11.04
C ASN A 80 38.95 5.53 -11.41
N ASN A 81 38.25 4.55 -10.86
CA ASN A 81 36.85 4.32 -11.17
C ASN A 81 36.07 3.92 -9.93
N ILE A 82 34.87 4.47 -9.79
CA ILE A 82 33.82 3.89 -8.95
C ILE A 82 32.61 3.66 -9.83
N ILE A 83 32.08 2.44 -9.79
CA ILE A 83 30.82 2.07 -10.44
C ILE A 83 29.86 1.64 -9.35
N ALA A 84 28.69 2.27 -9.25
CA ALA A 84 27.69 1.94 -8.25
C ALA A 84 26.32 1.67 -8.89
N ALA A 85 25.76 0.50 -8.60
CA ALA A 85 24.38 0.17 -8.87
C ALA A 85 23.55 0.47 -7.63
N THR A 86 22.84 1.58 -7.64
CA THR A 86 22.02 2.06 -6.53
C THR A 86 20.57 1.66 -6.74
N LEU A 87 20.11 0.72 -5.92
CA LEU A 87 18.70 0.32 -5.86
C LEU A 87 17.94 1.29 -4.96
N ILE A 88 16.74 1.68 -5.39
CA ILE A 88 15.84 2.55 -4.62
C ILE A 88 14.47 1.89 -4.49
N GLY A 89 13.81 2.16 -3.37
CA GLY A 89 12.43 1.78 -3.11
C GLY A 89 11.79 2.80 -2.17
N ALA A 90 10.56 3.22 -2.45
CA ALA A 90 9.82 4.17 -1.65
C ALA A 90 8.33 3.83 -1.65
N ILE A 91 7.65 4.17 -0.55
CA ILE A 91 6.20 4.01 -0.38
C ILE A 91 5.61 5.27 0.25
N GLY A 92 4.50 5.75 -0.29
CA GLY A 92 3.71 6.83 0.27
C GLY A 92 2.70 6.33 1.31
N LYS A 93 2.48 7.14 2.35
CA LYS A 93 1.42 6.94 3.33
C LYS A 93 0.81 8.28 3.72
N HIS A 94 -0.49 8.39 3.61
CA HIS A 94 -1.26 9.54 4.09
C HIS A 94 -1.81 9.24 5.49
N VAL A 95 -1.53 10.13 6.44
CA VAL A 95 -2.04 10.06 7.83
C VAL A 95 -2.76 11.36 8.12
N GLY A 96 -4.07 11.38 7.85
CA GLY A 96 -4.88 12.60 7.90
C GLY A 96 -4.35 13.64 6.89
N PRO A 97 -3.98 14.86 7.31
CA PRO A 97 -3.42 15.87 6.41
C PRO A 97 -1.93 15.67 6.09
N LEU A 98 -1.24 14.73 6.76
CA LEU A 98 0.19 14.50 6.58
C LEU A 98 0.44 13.51 5.44
N GLU A 99 1.16 13.97 4.42
CA GLU A 99 1.69 13.13 3.35
C GLU A 99 3.12 12.72 3.74
N LEU A 100 3.32 11.43 4.00
CA LEU A 100 4.60 10.85 4.37
C LEU A 100 5.08 9.92 3.25
N GLU A 101 6.38 9.89 3.02
CA GLU A 101 7.00 8.90 2.14
C GLU A 101 8.22 8.32 2.85
N PHE A 102 8.28 6.99 2.85
CA PHE A 102 9.39 6.23 3.41
C PHE A 102 10.18 5.64 2.26
N GLY A 103 11.49 5.90 2.24
CA GLY A 103 12.39 5.44 1.18
C GLY A 103 13.58 4.65 1.72
N VAL A 104 14.09 3.74 0.90
CA VAL A 104 15.33 3.01 1.12
C VAL A 104 16.21 3.10 -0.13
N MET A 105 17.51 3.24 0.08
CA MET A 105 18.53 3.29 -0.96
C MET A 105 19.65 2.31 -0.62
N VAL A 106 20.04 1.46 -1.57
CA VAL A 106 21.11 0.46 -1.39
C VAL A 106 22.12 0.57 -2.55
N PRO A 107 23.29 1.18 -2.33
CA PRO A 107 24.36 1.25 -3.32
C PRO A 107 25.23 0.00 -3.30
N LEU A 108 25.30 -0.71 -4.42
CA LEU A 108 26.24 -1.82 -4.65
C LEU A 108 27.39 -1.30 -5.51
N ALA A 109 28.59 -1.19 -4.94
CA ALA A 109 29.68 -0.47 -5.56
C ALA A 109 30.93 -1.34 -5.76
N ILE A 110 31.62 -1.08 -6.86
CA ILE A 110 32.97 -1.55 -7.15
C ILE A 110 33.87 -0.35 -7.41
N MET A 111 35.13 -0.47 -7.02
CA MET A 111 36.15 0.56 -7.17
C MET A 111 37.40 -0.06 -7.75
N SER A 112 38.09 0.72 -8.58
CA SER A 112 39.47 0.46 -8.99
C SER A 112 40.32 1.69 -8.78
N GLY A 113 41.58 1.47 -8.42
CA GLY A 113 42.55 2.50 -8.11
C GLY A 113 43.96 1.93 -8.20
N ASP A 114 44.94 2.82 -8.09
CA ASP A 114 46.34 2.46 -8.28
C ASP A 114 47.27 3.34 -7.45
N ARG A 115 48.45 2.79 -7.13
CA ARG A 115 49.57 3.57 -6.61
C ARG A 115 50.76 3.41 -7.55
N GLY A 116 51.46 4.51 -7.78
CA GLY A 116 52.66 4.54 -8.61
C GLY A 116 53.87 5.12 -7.87
N PRO A 117 55.10 4.80 -8.32
CA PRO A 117 55.41 3.94 -9.46
C PRO A 117 55.35 2.43 -9.11
N ASP A 118 54.91 1.61 -10.06
CA ASP A 118 55.07 0.16 -9.98
C ASP A 118 56.55 -0.23 -10.03
N ASP A 119 56.90 -1.34 -9.38
CA ASP A 119 58.27 -1.88 -9.37
C ASP A 119 58.35 -3.08 -10.31
N PRO A 120 58.90 -2.93 -11.54
CA PRO A 120 58.90 -3.98 -12.56
C PRO A 120 59.81 -5.17 -12.23
N GLY A 121 60.44 -5.17 -11.06
CA GLY A 121 61.33 -6.24 -10.62
C GLY A 121 62.65 -6.30 -11.39
N GLU A 122 63.37 -7.42 -11.28
CA GLU A 122 64.61 -7.63 -12.02
C GLU A 122 64.33 -8.07 -13.47
N PRO A 123 65.05 -7.51 -14.48
CA PRO A 123 64.83 -7.89 -15.88
C PRO A 123 65.00 -9.40 -16.11
N GLY A 124 63.91 -10.07 -16.50
CA GLY A 124 63.89 -11.50 -16.84
C GLY A 124 63.29 -12.41 -15.76
N ASN A 125 62.87 -11.86 -14.62
CA ASN A 125 62.08 -12.56 -13.63
C ASN A 125 60.62 -12.06 -13.68
N PRO A 126 59.65 -12.84 -14.16
CA PRO A 126 58.26 -12.39 -14.22
C PRO A 126 57.53 -12.47 -12.87
N ASN A 127 58.19 -12.90 -11.78
CA ASN A 127 57.57 -13.14 -10.48
C ASN A 127 57.97 -12.13 -9.39
N ASP A 128 58.76 -11.10 -9.72
CA ASP A 128 59.15 -10.04 -8.78
C ASP A 128 58.61 -8.65 -9.16
N ASP A 129 57.73 -8.59 -10.17
CA ASP A 129 56.92 -7.43 -10.49
C ASP A 129 55.95 -7.11 -9.35
N ARG A 130 55.87 -5.84 -8.95
CA ARG A 130 55.00 -5.36 -7.88
C ARG A 130 54.12 -4.23 -8.40
N ASP A 131 52.88 -4.60 -8.68
CA ASP A 131 51.77 -3.68 -8.95
C ASP A 131 51.06 -3.31 -7.65
N PHE A 132 50.74 -2.03 -7.45
CA PHE A 132 50.09 -1.54 -6.23
C PHE A 132 48.62 -1.12 -6.46
N LYS A 133 47.78 -2.08 -6.81
CA LYS A 133 46.35 -1.85 -7.07
C LYS A 133 45.54 -1.58 -5.80
N ILE A 134 44.52 -0.73 -5.95
CA ILE A 134 43.59 -0.34 -4.89
C ILE A 134 42.16 -0.64 -5.35
N ASP A 135 41.82 -1.91 -5.35
CA ASP A 135 40.49 -2.37 -5.75
C ASP A 135 39.59 -2.57 -4.53
N GLY A 136 38.29 -2.35 -4.73
CA GLY A 136 37.29 -2.51 -3.68
C GLY A 136 35.96 -2.98 -4.24
N GLN A 137 35.21 -3.74 -3.45
CA GLN A 137 33.84 -4.12 -3.77
C GLN A 137 33.02 -4.25 -2.50
N GLY A 138 31.78 -3.77 -2.53
CA GLY A 138 30.90 -3.91 -1.37
C GLY A 138 29.60 -3.14 -1.51
N ILE A 139 28.90 -3.08 -0.38
CA ILE A 139 27.71 -2.27 -0.21
C ILE A 139 28.19 -0.92 0.37
N GLY A 140 27.86 0.16 -0.31
CA GLY A 140 28.06 1.51 0.23
C GLY A 140 27.01 1.83 1.30
N SER A 141 26.94 3.08 1.75
CA SER A 141 26.00 3.44 2.82
C SER A 141 24.53 3.26 2.42
N VAL A 142 23.86 2.30 3.07
CA VAL A 142 22.41 2.13 2.95
C VAL A 142 21.70 3.37 3.50
N GLY A 143 20.87 4.02 2.69
CA GLY A 143 20.10 5.19 3.06
C GLY A 143 18.68 4.82 3.48
N LEU A 144 18.23 5.32 4.63
CA LEU A 144 16.83 5.32 5.04
C LEU A 144 16.31 6.76 4.96
N HIS A 145 15.16 6.97 4.31
CA HIS A 145 14.64 8.29 4.00
C HIS A 145 13.21 8.45 4.52
N LEU A 146 12.92 9.64 5.05
CA LEU A 146 11.58 10.09 5.40
C LEU A 146 11.35 11.43 4.74
N LYS A 147 10.41 11.51 3.81
CA LYS A 147 10.05 12.72 3.09
C LYS A 147 8.63 13.15 3.43
N THR A 148 8.43 14.45 3.54
CA THR A 148 7.10 15.04 3.72
C THR A 148 7.02 16.42 3.07
N ARG A 149 5.79 16.90 2.87
CA ARG A 149 5.47 18.14 2.15
C ARG A 149 4.61 19.07 2.99
N PHE A 150 4.93 20.36 2.90
CA PHE A 150 4.20 21.44 3.56
C PHE A 150 3.39 22.31 2.58
N LEU A 151 3.88 22.48 1.34
CA LEU A 151 3.20 23.26 0.30
C LEU A 151 3.19 22.48 -1.02
N LYS A 152 2.06 22.52 -1.75
CA LYS A 152 1.86 21.77 -3.01
C LYS A 152 2.07 22.68 -4.23
N THR A 153 2.68 22.14 -5.28
CA THR A 153 2.80 22.81 -6.60
C THR A 153 1.48 22.87 -7.37
N SER A 154 0.46 22.09 -6.99
CA SER A 154 -0.81 22.02 -7.73
C SER A 154 -1.66 23.30 -7.65
N ARG A 155 -1.41 24.17 -6.67
CA ARG A 155 -2.15 25.43 -6.48
C ARG A 155 -1.24 26.64 -6.73
N PRO A 156 -1.77 27.76 -7.28
CA PRO A 156 -1.03 29.02 -7.35
C PRO A 156 -0.45 29.37 -5.96
N PRO A 157 0.83 29.75 -5.85
CA PRO A 157 1.76 30.17 -6.90
C PRO A 157 2.61 29.06 -7.56
N HIS A 158 2.18 27.81 -7.47
CA HIS A 158 2.86 26.60 -7.99
C HIS A 158 4.24 26.37 -7.38
N VAL A 159 4.35 26.61 -6.07
CA VAL A 159 5.57 26.44 -5.29
C VAL A 159 5.38 25.27 -4.33
N GLY A 160 6.27 24.30 -4.40
CA GLY A 160 6.33 23.17 -3.48
C GLY A 160 7.37 23.41 -2.39
N ILE A 161 7.04 23.05 -1.16
CA ILE A 161 7.99 23.07 -0.03
C ILE A 161 7.89 21.73 0.67
N GLY A 162 9.02 21.06 0.82
CA GLY A 162 9.13 19.78 1.51
C GLY A 162 10.41 19.66 2.32
N VAL A 163 10.53 18.54 3.02
CA VAL A 163 11.73 18.17 3.74
C VAL A 163 11.97 16.68 3.58
N ILE A 164 13.23 16.30 3.46
CA ILE A 164 13.67 14.90 3.49
C ILE A 164 14.70 14.75 4.61
N ALA A 165 14.38 13.91 5.58
CA ALA A 165 15.31 13.42 6.58
C ALA A 165 15.90 12.10 6.08
N SER A 166 17.18 11.87 6.31
CA SER A 166 17.89 10.70 5.83
C SER A 166 18.89 10.19 6.85
N LEU A 167 19.00 8.88 6.97
CA LEU A 167 19.98 8.20 7.80
C LEU A 167 20.81 7.27 6.91
N PHE A 168 22.07 7.62 6.69
CA PHE A 168 23.01 6.77 5.95
C PHE A 168 23.72 5.85 6.93
N LEU A 169 23.51 4.54 6.80
CA LEU A 169 24.04 3.54 7.71
C LEU A 169 25.50 3.23 7.38
N GLY A 170 26.32 3.15 8.42
CA GLY A 170 27.72 2.75 8.30
C GLY A 170 27.83 1.25 8.03
N THR A 171 27.99 0.86 6.77
CA THR A 171 27.95 -0.56 6.33
C THR A 171 29.24 -1.02 5.67
N THR A 172 30.17 -0.08 5.43
CA THR A 172 31.40 -0.32 4.69
C THR A 172 32.52 -0.80 5.62
N ASP A 173 33.36 -1.73 5.13
CA ASP A 173 34.56 -2.20 5.81
C ASP A 173 35.76 -1.24 5.55
N PRO A 174 36.69 -1.03 6.48
CA PRO A 174 37.90 -0.21 6.27
C PRO A 174 38.77 -0.56 5.06
N LYS A 175 38.67 -1.79 4.53
CA LYS A 175 39.31 -2.19 3.25
C LYS A 175 38.66 -1.52 2.04
N ASN A 176 37.36 -1.23 2.11
CA ASN A 176 36.54 -0.62 1.08
C ASN A 176 36.27 0.87 1.36
N ARG A 177 37.21 1.55 2.03
CA ARG A 177 37.05 2.86 2.67
C ARG A 177 36.47 4.02 1.86
N PHE A 178 36.44 3.90 0.53
CA PHE A 178 35.90 4.93 -0.37
C PHE A 178 34.50 4.63 -0.92
N LEU A 179 33.96 3.45 -0.64
CA LEU A 179 32.66 3.01 -1.14
C LEU A 179 31.49 3.47 -0.26
N GLY A 180 31.75 3.99 0.94
CA GLY A 180 30.72 4.45 1.85
C GLY A 180 31.25 4.83 3.23
N GLU A 181 30.33 5.19 4.10
CA GLU A 181 30.57 5.56 5.49
C GLU A 181 30.69 4.31 6.39
N THR A 182 31.51 4.39 7.43
CA THR A 182 31.64 3.36 8.48
C THR A 182 30.82 3.67 9.74
N THR A 183 30.38 4.92 9.88
CA THR A 183 29.50 5.35 10.96
C THR A 183 28.20 5.87 10.39
N THR A 184 27.15 5.86 11.21
CA THR A 184 25.84 6.36 10.78
C THR A 184 25.89 7.89 10.62
N VAL A 185 25.51 8.37 9.43
CA VAL A 185 25.54 9.78 9.05
C VAL A 185 24.11 10.29 8.84
N PRO A 186 23.54 11.07 9.78
CA PRO A 186 22.25 11.71 9.58
C PRO A 186 22.36 12.94 8.67
N GLN A 187 21.31 13.15 7.88
CA GLN A 187 21.16 14.29 6.98
C GLN A 187 19.72 14.79 7.02
N ILE A 188 19.54 16.10 6.92
CA ILE A 188 18.23 16.72 6.70
C ILE A 188 18.35 17.76 5.59
N MET A 189 17.47 17.71 4.60
CA MET A 189 17.43 18.65 3.49
C MET A 189 16.03 19.24 3.33
N GLY A 190 15.96 20.57 3.26
CA GLY A 190 14.78 21.25 2.75
C GLY A 190 14.74 21.17 1.23
N ILE A 191 13.53 21.06 0.69
CA ILE A 191 13.24 21.01 -0.73
C ILE A 191 12.32 22.18 -1.07
N LEU A 192 12.73 22.98 -2.05
CA LEU A 192 11.91 24.03 -2.64
C LEU A 192 11.83 23.76 -4.13
N ASP A 193 10.62 23.61 -4.67
CA ASP A 193 10.44 23.48 -6.11
C ASP A 193 9.35 24.41 -6.64
N LYS A 194 9.38 24.61 -7.95
CA LYS A 194 8.44 25.45 -8.66
C LYS A 194 8.18 24.93 -10.06
N GLU A 195 6.90 24.92 -10.41
CA GLU A 195 6.44 24.63 -11.76
C GLU A 195 6.06 25.94 -12.47
N PHE A 196 6.50 26.08 -13.72
CA PHE A 196 6.29 27.29 -14.50
C PHE A 196 5.36 27.04 -15.69
N GLY A 197 4.43 27.99 -15.88
CA GLY A 197 3.44 27.98 -16.95
C GLY A 197 2.19 27.16 -16.61
N ARG A 198 1.11 27.37 -17.36
CA ARG A 198 -0.17 26.65 -17.18
C ARG A 198 -0.04 25.14 -17.34
N GLU A 199 0.97 24.73 -18.10
CA GLU A 199 1.28 23.34 -18.36
C GLU A 199 2.41 22.78 -17.48
N GLY A 200 3.10 23.58 -16.65
CA GLY A 200 4.16 23.06 -15.76
C GLY A 200 5.33 22.38 -16.50
N ARG A 201 5.60 22.72 -17.76
CA ARG A 201 6.65 22.07 -18.57
C ARG A 201 8.06 22.33 -18.04
N LEU A 202 8.28 23.53 -17.50
CA LEU A 202 9.54 23.91 -16.87
C LEU A 202 9.38 23.72 -15.36
N ARG A 203 10.26 22.92 -14.77
CA ARG A 203 10.30 22.62 -13.34
C ARG A 203 11.70 22.93 -12.81
N ILE A 204 11.77 23.59 -11.66
CA ILE A 204 13.02 23.90 -10.98
C ILE A 204 12.92 23.43 -9.54
N ALA A 205 13.96 22.80 -9.02
CA ALA A 205 14.05 22.39 -7.61
C ALA A 205 15.40 22.77 -7.00
N LEU A 206 15.36 23.18 -5.74
CA LEU A 206 16.51 23.48 -4.91
C LEU A 206 16.42 22.63 -3.64
N ASN A 207 17.46 21.83 -3.41
CA ASN A 207 17.65 21.08 -2.19
C ASN A 207 18.83 21.68 -1.44
N ALA A 208 18.69 21.89 -0.14
CA ALA A 208 19.79 22.35 0.72
C ALA A 208 19.58 21.85 2.14
N GLY A 209 20.67 21.52 2.83
CA GLY A 209 20.55 20.88 4.14
C GLY A 209 21.80 20.88 4.98
N ILE A 210 21.81 20.02 5.98
CA ILE A 210 22.99 19.71 6.79
C ILE A 210 23.18 18.21 6.83
N ARG A 211 24.42 17.77 6.66
CA ARG A 211 24.87 16.40 6.89
C ARG A 211 25.87 16.42 8.03
N ILE A 212 25.59 15.60 9.04
CA ILE A 212 26.40 15.54 10.26
C ILE A 212 27.22 14.27 10.22
N ARG A 213 28.55 14.40 10.15
CA ARG A 213 29.46 13.26 10.18
C ARG A 213 30.67 13.58 11.07
N LYS A 214 31.28 12.55 11.62
CA LYS A 214 32.53 12.69 12.38
C LYS A 214 33.63 13.17 11.42
N ALA A 215 34.49 14.07 11.91
CA ALA A 215 35.69 14.46 11.17
C ALA A 215 36.61 13.26 10.98
N THR A 216 36.94 12.97 9.72
CA THR A 216 37.70 11.79 9.33
C THR A 216 38.77 12.20 8.32
N THR A 217 40.02 11.82 8.58
CA THR A 217 41.17 12.13 7.73
C THR A 217 41.75 10.85 7.15
N PHE A 218 41.77 10.77 5.83
CA PHE A 218 42.56 9.81 5.09
C PHE A 218 43.94 10.42 4.79
N THR A 219 45.01 9.68 5.04
CA THR A 219 46.37 10.05 4.66
C THR A 219 46.99 8.89 3.91
N ASP A 220 47.54 9.15 2.73
CA ASP A 220 48.28 8.15 1.97
C ASP A 220 49.72 8.05 2.50
N ASN A 221 49.88 7.23 3.54
CA ASN A 221 51.16 6.96 4.22
C ASN A 221 51.59 5.49 4.14
N GLY A 222 50.90 4.67 3.34
CA GLY A 222 51.19 3.25 3.19
C GLY A 222 50.93 2.42 4.45
N ALA A 223 50.15 2.94 5.41
CA ALA A 223 49.81 2.20 6.61
C ALA A 223 49.05 0.91 6.27
N ASN A 224 49.58 -0.23 6.72
CA ASN A 224 49.11 -1.59 6.43
C ASN A 224 49.36 -2.09 5.01
N GLU A 225 50.20 -1.40 4.24
CA GLU A 225 50.64 -1.84 2.91
C GLU A 225 52.00 -2.57 2.99
N PRO A 226 52.34 -3.40 1.98
CA PRO A 226 53.64 -4.06 1.91
C PRO A 226 54.81 -3.07 1.96
N ALA A 227 55.96 -3.53 2.45
CA ALA A 227 57.17 -2.72 2.49
C ALA A 227 57.60 -2.29 1.06
N GLY A 228 57.91 -1.01 0.90
CA GLY A 228 58.27 -0.43 -0.40
C GLY A 228 57.08 0.07 -1.23
N THR A 229 55.87 0.08 -0.68
CA THR A 229 54.72 0.74 -1.31
C THR A 229 54.99 2.24 -1.49
N PRO A 230 54.81 2.80 -2.70
CA PRO A 230 54.87 4.23 -2.93
C PRO A 230 53.81 4.98 -2.11
N THR A 231 54.18 6.12 -1.53
CA THR A 231 53.26 6.94 -0.72
C THR A 231 53.47 8.41 -1.04
N THR A 232 52.38 9.16 -1.11
CA THR A 232 52.39 10.59 -1.42
C THR A 232 52.48 11.46 -0.17
N GLY A 233 52.07 10.94 0.99
CA GLY A 233 51.94 11.68 2.25
C GLY A 233 50.80 12.69 2.26
N GLN A 234 50.02 12.78 1.18
CA GLN A 234 48.91 13.72 1.07
C GLN A 234 47.70 13.22 1.87
N SER A 235 46.90 14.18 2.33
CA SER A 235 45.72 13.92 3.15
C SER A 235 44.46 14.52 2.58
N MET A 236 43.34 13.88 2.88
CA MET A 236 42.00 14.34 2.62
C MET A 236 41.21 14.26 3.92
N THR A 237 40.60 15.37 4.33
CA THR A 237 39.80 15.45 5.55
C THR A 237 38.37 15.84 5.22
N VAL A 238 37.43 15.05 5.75
CA VAL A 238 36.00 15.26 5.58
C VAL A 238 35.33 15.44 6.94
N ALA A 239 34.41 16.39 7.03
CA ALA A 239 33.66 16.70 8.25
C ALA A 239 32.22 17.08 7.91
N ASN A 240 31.47 17.62 8.86
CA ASN A 240 30.12 18.15 8.64
C ASN A 240 30.04 18.95 7.34
N GLU A 241 28.93 18.88 6.63
CA GLU A 241 28.80 19.56 5.34
C GLU A 241 27.38 20.06 5.10
N ILE A 242 27.25 21.07 4.25
CA ILE A 242 25.99 21.58 3.73
C ILE A 242 25.81 20.98 2.33
N PRO A 243 25.08 19.87 2.18
CA PRO A 243 24.73 19.36 0.86
C PRO A 243 23.73 20.30 0.18
N TYR A 244 23.88 20.49 -1.12
CA TYR A 244 22.97 21.26 -1.94
C TYR A 244 22.83 20.67 -3.34
N GLY A 245 21.71 20.96 -3.99
CA GLY A 245 21.44 20.57 -5.37
C GLY A 245 20.44 21.52 -6.01
N LEU A 246 20.70 21.93 -7.24
CA LEU A 246 19.81 22.72 -8.08
C LEU A 246 19.51 21.92 -9.33
N GLY A 247 18.24 21.58 -9.54
CA GLY A 247 17.76 20.87 -10.72
C GLY A 247 16.84 21.72 -11.56
N ILE A 248 16.98 21.62 -12.88
CA ILE A 248 16.09 22.22 -13.88
C ILE A 248 15.67 21.11 -14.83
N ALA A 249 14.37 20.97 -15.04
CA ALA A 249 13.79 20.01 -15.98
C ALA A 249 12.84 20.72 -16.94
N TYR A 250 12.92 20.34 -18.21
CA TYR A 250 12.02 20.80 -19.25
C TYR A 250 11.38 19.62 -19.98
N ALA A 251 10.07 19.49 -19.87
CA ALA A 251 9.29 18.49 -20.59
C ALA A 251 9.12 18.91 -22.05
N ILE A 252 9.90 18.31 -22.96
CA ILE A 252 9.74 18.50 -24.42
C ILE A 252 8.39 17.93 -24.84
N SER A 253 8.11 16.71 -24.39
CA SER A 253 6.80 16.08 -24.51
C SER A 253 6.41 15.56 -23.14
N LYS A 254 5.35 16.13 -22.57
CA LYS A 254 4.84 15.73 -21.25
C LYS A 254 4.68 14.21 -21.14
N GLN A 255 5.14 13.67 -20.02
CA GLN A 255 5.04 12.24 -19.69
C GLN A 255 5.62 11.33 -20.78
N LYS A 256 6.55 11.83 -21.59
CA LYS A 256 7.25 11.06 -22.63
C LYS A 256 8.74 11.36 -22.64
N PHE A 257 9.10 12.64 -22.61
CA PHE A 257 10.49 13.07 -22.76
C PHE A 257 10.77 14.38 -22.03
N ASP A 258 11.66 14.30 -21.04
CA ASP A 258 12.18 15.44 -20.30
C ASP A 258 13.69 15.57 -20.50
N VAL A 259 14.17 16.81 -20.62
CA VAL A 259 15.60 17.14 -20.50
C VAL A 259 15.85 17.71 -19.12
N VAL A 260 16.93 17.28 -18.48
CA VAL A 260 17.28 17.65 -17.11
C VAL A 260 18.72 18.17 -17.07
N ALA A 261 18.94 19.23 -16.29
CA ALA A 261 20.26 19.73 -15.96
C ALA A 261 20.34 19.98 -14.44
N GLU A 262 21.42 19.54 -13.81
CA GLU A 262 21.61 19.66 -12.37
C GLU A 262 23.02 20.13 -12.04
N VAL A 263 23.14 20.85 -10.92
CA VAL A 263 24.39 21.07 -10.20
C VAL A 263 24.17 20.62 -8.77
N PHE A 264 25.01 19.74 -8.26
CA PHE A 264 24.91 19.24 -6.90
C PHE A 264 26.29 19.08 -6.26
N GLY A 265 26.32 19.08 -4.93
CA GLY A 265 27.57 18.98 -4.19
C GLY A 265 27.37 19.24 -2.71
N SER A 266 28.47 19.53 -2.03
CA SER A 266 28.43 19.92 -0.62
C SER A 266 29.48 20.99 -0.32
N VAL A 267 29.18 21.85 0.64
CA VAL A 267 30.16 22.76 1.23
C VAL A 267 30.64 22.14 2.55
N PRO A 268 31.92 21.78 2.69
CA PRO A 268 32.43 21.27 3.96
C PRO A 268 32.42 22.37 5.03
N LEU A 269 32.16 21.97 6.28
CA LEU A 269 32.13 22.81 7.48
C LEU A 269 33.17 22.31 8.48
N GLY A 270 33.90 23.24 9.11
CA GLY A 270 34.93 22.89 10.09
C GLY A 270 36.23 22.41 9.43
N ASP A 271 36.89 21.43 10.04
CA ASP A 271 38.15 20.88 9.55
C ASP A 271 37.94 20.14 8.22
N HIS A 272 38.55 20.65 7.15
CA HIS A 272 38.48 20.04 5.83
C HIS A 272 39.80 20.25 5.09
N GLU A 273 40.20 19.26 4.31
CA GLU A 273 41.41 19.29 3.51
C GLU A 273 41.18 18.49 2.24
N ASN A 274 41.51 19.05 1.07
CA ASN A 274 41.45 18.39 -0.23
C ASN A 274 40.13 17.66 -0.57
N TYR A 275 39.00 18.04 0.03
CA TYR A 275 37.67 17.49 -0.26
C TYR A 275 36.65 18.62 -0.41
N GLN A 276 35.95 18.66 -1.55
CA GLN A 276 34.83 19.57 -1.78
C GLN A 276 34.09 19.11 -3.04
N PRO A 277 33.06 18.26 -2.94
CA PRO A 277 32.34 17.75 -4.09
C PRO A 277 31.48 18.86 -4.73
N LEU A 278 31.63 19.04 -6.03
CA LEU A 278 30.79 19.92 -6.84
C LEU A 278 30.72 19.38 -8.26
N GLU A 279 29.56 18.85 -8.65
CA GLU A 279 29.33 18.23 -9.94
C GLU A 279 28.23 18.96 -10.73
N VAL A 280 28.38 18.94 -12.06
CA VAL A 280 27.33 19.32 -13.01
C VAL A 280 26.94 18.10 -13.84
N LEU A 281 25.64 17.90 -14.03
CA LEU A 281 25.07 16.76 -14.74
C LEU A 281 24.01 17.25 -15.73
N GLY A 282 24.04 16.71 -16.94
CA GLY A 282 22.96 16.84 -17.91
C GLY A 282 22.40 15.47 -18.24
N GLY A 283 21.10 15.36 -18.46
CA GLY A 283 20.48 14.09 -18.79
C GLY A 283 19.09 14.22 -19.38
N VAL A 284 18.48 13.06 -19.59
CA VAL A 284 17.13 12.92 -20.13
C VAL A 284 16.34 11.90 -19.34
N LYS A 285 15.02 12.06 -19.31
CA LYS A 285 14.08 11.04 -18.83
C LYS A 285 13.13 10.64 -19.95
N LEU A 286 13.07 9.35 -20.23
CA LEU A 286 12.19 8.71 -21.19
C LEU A 286 11.09 8.00 -20.40
N TYR A 287 9.87 8.53 -20.43
CA TYR A 287 8.76 7.94 -19.69
C TYR A 287 8.19 6.75 -20.47
N LEU A 288 8.22 5.59 -19.83
CA LEU A 288 7.69 4.32 -20.35
C LEU A 288 6.21 4.15 -19.99
N ALA A 289 5.81 4.74 -18.86
CA ALA A 289 4.43 4.87 -18.41
C ALA A 289 4.30 6.17 -17.58
N ARG A 290 3.13 6.42 -17.01
CA ARG A 290 2.92 7.55 -16.09
C ARG A 290 3.91 7.41 -14.93
N ASN A 291 4.78 8.40 -14.74
CA ASN A 291 5.80 8.48 -13.68
C ASN A 291 6.85 7.34 -13.65
N SER A 292 6.78 6.36 -14.55
CA SER A 292 7.81 5.34 -14.75
C SER A 292 8.73 5.74 -15.91
N PHE A 293 10.04 5.75 -15.69
CA PHE A 293 10.98 6.27 -16.69
C PHE A 293 12.33 5.54 -16.72
N LEU A 294 12.96 5.57 -17.89
CA LEU A 294 14.39 5.35 -18.09
C LEU A 294 15.09 6.71 -18.08
N SER A 295 16.19 6.84 -17.35
CA SER A 295 17.01 8.04 -17.26
C SER A 295 18.43 7.76 -17.74
N LEU A 296 18.99 8.74 -18.45
CA LEU A 296 20.37 8.71 -18.94
C LEU A 296 21.00 10.06 -18.62
N GLY A 297 22.19 10.07 -18.05
CA GLY A 297 22.88 11.29 -17.65
C GLY A 297 24.38 11.20 -17.85
N ALA A 298 25.01 12.35 -18.10
CA ALA A 298 26.45 12.49 -18.13
C ALA A 298 26.87 13.86 -17.59
N GLY A 299 28.03 13.90 -16.95
CA GLY A 299 28.46 15.05 -16.17
C GLY A 299 29.94 15.00 -15.83
N ARG A 300 30.34 15.93 -14.96
CA ARG A 300 31.72 16.05 -14.45
C ARG A 300 31.76 16.89 -13.17
N GLY A 301 32.82 16.70 -12.41
CA GLY A 301 33.25 17.60 -11.37
C GLY A 301 33.67 18.97 -11.91
N LEU A 302 33.49 19.99 -11.08
CA LEU A 302 33.87 21.37 -11.35
C LEU A 302 35.12 21.81 -10.58
N LEU A 303 35.52 21.04 -9.56
CA LEU A 303 36.70 21.29 -8.75
C LEU A 303 37.72 20.15 -8.97
N PRO A 304 38.44 20.14 -10.11
CA PRO A 304 39.49 19.16 -10.33
C PRO A 304 40.53 19.27 -9.20
N THR A 305 41.13 18.15 -8.80
CA THR A 305 42.06 18.00 -7.65
C THR A 305 41.44 17.99 -6.25
N LYS A 306 40.13 18.12 -6.10
CA LYS A 306 39.45 17.94 -4.80
C LYS A 306 38.72 16.60 -4.82
N GLY A 307 38.89 15.80 -3.76
CA GLY A 307 38.20 14.52 -3.61
C GLY A 307 36.68 14.69 -3.72
N GLY A 308 36.03 13.66 -4.30
CA GLY A 308 34.59 13.66 -4.56
C GLY A 308 34.20 14.42 -5.84
N ASN A 309 35.14 14.70 -6.73
CA ASN A 309 34.89 15.30 -8.04
C ASN A 309 35.42 14.37 -9.12
N PRO A 310 34.56 13.61 -9.82
CA PRO A 310 35.00 12.81 -10.96
C PRO A 310 35.36 13.72 -12.15
N ASP A 311 36.40 13.37 -12.91
CA ASP A 311 36.68 14.01 -14.20
C ASP A 311 35.55 13.80 -15.21
N PHE A 312 34.91 12.62 -15.13
CA PHE A 312 33.74 12.26 -15.92
C PHE A 312 32.77 11.40 -15.11
N ARG A 313 31.47 11.66 -15.28
CA ARG A 313 30.39 10.83 -14.76
C ARG A 313 29.43 10.42 -15.87
N GLY A 314 29.07 9.14 -15.90
CA GLY A 314 27.93 8.63 -16.68
C GLY A 314 26.94 7.91 -15.79
N MET A 315 25.66 7.93 -16.13
CA MET A 315 24.63 7.17 -15.42
C MET A 315 23.50 6.68 -16.34
N ILE A 316 22.93 5.54 -15.97
CA ILE A 316 21.66 5.03 -16.49
C ILE A 316 20.80 4.56 -15.33
N GLY A 317 19.52 4.89 -15.30
CA GLY A 317 18.61 4.47 -14.22
C GLY A 317 17.24 4.12 -14.76
N ILE A 318 16.57 3.14 -14.17
CA ILE A 318 15.19 2.78 -14.51
C ILE A 318 14.36 2.76 -13.24
N VAL A 319 13.32 3.59 -13.21
CA VAL A 319 12.44 3.78 -12.05
C VAL A 319 11.02 3.50 -12.46
N PHE A 320 10.34 2.68 -11.68
CA PHE A 320 8.95 2.30 -11.85
C PHE A 320 8.11 2.90 -10.72
N GLU A 321 7.02 3.53 -11.10
CA GLU A 321 5.88 3.86 -10.23
C GLU A 321 4.68 3.17 -10.87
N PRO A 322 4.35 1.93 -10.48
CA PRO A 322 3.14 1.29 -10.95
C PRO A 322 1.95 2.13 -10.50
N ASN A 323 1.25 2.73 -11.46
CA ASN A 323 -0.05 3.33 -11.21
C ASN A 323 -1.08 2.26 -11.51
N ILE A 324 -1.65 1.68 -10.46
CA ILE A 324 -2.87 0.90 -10.61
C ILE A 324 -3.96 1.94 -10.84
N GLY A 325 -4.58 1.89 -12.02
CA GLY A 325 -5.60 2.83 -12.43
C GLY A 325 -6.85 2.74 -11.55
N ASP A 326 -7.77 3.63 -11.85
CA ASP A 326 -9.17 3.64 -11.43
C ASP A 326 -9.87 4.18 -12.68
N ARG A 327 -10.44 3.28 -13.48
CA ARG A 327 -10.77 3.53 -14.89
C ARG A 327 -12.16 4.12 -15.06
N ASP A 328 -13.12 3.66 -14.28
CA ASP A 328 -14.48 4.19 -14.17
C ASP A 328 -14.55 5.39 -13.19
N GLY A 329 -13.59 5.53 -12.27
CA GLY A 329 -13.45 6.69 -11.42
C GLY A 329 -14.32 6.63 -10.17
N ASP A 330 -14.70 5.44 -9.72
CA ASP A 330 -15.52 5.23 -8.54
C ASP A 330 -14.72 5.33 -7.22
N GLY A 331 -13.39 5.26 -7.30
CA GLY A 331 -12.47 5.38 -6.17
C GLY A 331 -11.91 4.05 -5.66
N LEU A 332 -12.36 2.91 -6.19
CA LEU A 332 -11.65 1.65 -6.16
C LEU A 332 -10.57 1.65 -7.25
N LYS A 333 -9.55 0.80 -7.09
CA LYS A 333 -8.49 0.66 -8.10
C LYS A 333 -8.80 -0.56 -8.94
N ASP A 334 -8.42 -0.53 -10.23
CA ASP A 334 -8.62 -1.63 -11.19
C ASP A 334 -8.14 -3.03 -10.70
N ASP A 335 -7.28 -3.11 -9.65
CA ASP A 335 -6.80 -4.38 -9.09
C ASP A 335 -7.64 -4.96 -7.95
N VAL A 336 -8.44 -4.12 -7.28
CA VAL A 336 -9.36 -4.51 -6.21
C VAL A 336 -10.82 -4.42 -6.62
N ASP A 337 -11.08 -3.70 -7.69
CA ASP A 337 -12.36 -3.53 -8.35
C ASP A 337 -12.71 -4.76 -9.21
N LYS A 338 -13.88 -5.36 -8.97
CA LYS A 338 -14.38 -6.50 -9.74
C LYS A 338 -14.99 -6.08 -11.07
N CYS A 339 -15.42 -4.84 -11.21
CA CYS A 339 -15.99 -4.25 -12.41
C CYS A 339 -15.21 -3.00 -12.89
N PRO A 340 -13.92 -3.10 -13.29
CA PRO A 340 -13.04 -1.95 -13.60
C PRO A 340 -13.41 -1.09 -14.82
N ASP A 341 -14.59 -1.25 -15.38
CA ASP A 341 -15.11 -0.45 -16.49
C ASP A 341 -16.48 0.17 -16.16
N ASP A 342 -17.10 -0.21 -15.03
CA ASP A 342 -18.46 0.15 -14.63
C ASP A 342 -18.43 0.69 -13.19
N PRO A 343 -18.71 1.99 -12.96
CA PRO A 343 -18.55 2.62 -11.65
C PRO A 343 -19.57 2.10 -10.64
N GLU A 344 -19.11 1.84 -9.42
CA GLU A 344 -19.92 1.64 -8.22
C GLU A 344 -20.97 2.76 -8.01
N ASP A 345 -22.18 2.40 -7.57
CA ASP A 345 -23.30 3.34 -7.35
C ASP A 345 -23.45 3.81 -5.89
N PHE A 346 -22.73 3.21 -4.95
CA PHE A 346 -22.56 3.64 -3.55
C PHE A 346 -23.89 3.80 -2.78
N ASP A 347 -24.76 2.81 -2.90
CA ASP A 347 -26.08 2.79 -2.30
C ASP A 347 -26.14 2.08 -0.92
N ARG A 348 -25.00 1.55 -0.44
CA ARG A 348 -24.79 0.75 0.79
C ARG A 348 -25.10 -0.74 0.65
N PHE A 349 -25.31 -1.23 -0.55
CA PHE A 349 -25.35 -2.63 -0.89
C PHE A 349 -24.04 -2.98 -1.61
N GLU A 350 -23.35 -4.01 -1.15
CA GLU A 350 -22.11 -4.54 -1.74
C GLU A 350 -20.96 -3.56 -2.17
N ASP A 351 -21.01 -2.26 -1.81
CA ASP A 351 -20.06 -1.14 -2.11
C ASP A 351 -18.54 -1.43 -2.06
N GLU A 352 -18.11 -2.51 -1.41
CA GLU A 352 -16.69 -2.86 -1.25
C GLU A 352 -16.09 -3.55 -2.47
N ASP A 353 -16.90 -3.98 -3.44
CA ASP A 353 -16.43 -4.79 -4.56
C ASP A 353 -16.29 -4.05 -5.90
N GLY A 354 -16.83 -2.82 -5.99
CA GLY A 354 -16.66 -1.91 -7.12
C GLY A 354 -17.59 -2.21 -8.29
N CYS A 355 -18.67 -2.95 -8.07
CA CYS A 355 -19.64 -3.27 -9.10
C CYS A 355 -20.96 -2.55 -8.81
N PRO A 356 -21.60 -1.91 -9.81
CA PRO A 356 -22.92 -1.36 -9.60
C PRO A 356 -23.98 -2.48 -9.53
N GLU A 357 -24.86 -2.39 -8.54
CA GLU A 357 -26.04 -3.24 -8.36
C GLU A 357 -27.34 -2.45 -8.61
N PRO A 358 -27.77 -2.29 -9.88
CA PRO A 358 -28.93 -1.46 -10.20
C PRO A 358 -30.29 -2.04 -9.76
N ASP A 359 -30.32 -3.28 -9.28
CA ASP A 359 -31.48 -4.05 -8.79
C ASP A 359 -30.96 -5.01 -7.71
N ASN A 360 -30.93 -4.51 -6.48
CA ASN A 360 -30.27 -5.11 -5.33
C ASN A 360 -30.89 -6.44 -4.89
N ASP A 361 -32.22 -6.54 -4.92
CA ASP A 361 -32.97 -7.72 -4.48
C ASP A 361 -33.41 -8.65 -5.62
N ARG A 362 -33.23 -8.19 -6.87
CA ARG A 362 -33.37 -8.94 -8.11
C ARG A 362 -34.81 -9.32 -8.42
N ASP A 363 -35.77 -8.49 -8.05
CA ASP A 363 -37.17 -8.67 -8.41
C ASP A 363 -37.50 -8.17 -9.84
N GLY A 364 -36.59 -7.40 -10.45
CA GLY A 364 -36.69 -6.85 -11.80
C GLY A 364 -37.13 -5.39 -11.86
N ILE A 365 -37.32 -4.72 -10.73
CA ILE A 365 -37.51 -3.27 -10.59
C ILE A 365 -36.14 -2.68 -10.18
N LEU A 366 -35.77 -1.54 -10.77
CA LEU A 366 -34.48 -0.92 -10.45
C LEU A 366 -34.58 -0.16 -9.12
N ASP A 367 -33.50 -0.11 -8.35
CA ASP A 367 -33.42 0.59 -7.05
C ASP A 367 -33.92 2.04 -7.07
N GLU A 368 -33.77 2.76 -8.21
CA GLU A 368 -34.28 4.13 -8.36
C GLU A 368 -35.82 4.21 -8.42
N ASP A 369 -36.46 3.14 -8.87
CA ASP A 369 -37.91 2.99 -9.05
C ASP A 369 -38.55 2.09 -7.96
N ASP A 370 -37.74 1.40 -7.17
CA ASP A 370 -38.13 0.48 -6.10
C ASP A 370 -38.30 1.19 -4.74
N LYS A 371 -39.46 1.01 -4.09
CA LYS A 371 -39.72 1.54 -2.74
C LYS A 371 -39.10 0.70 -1.63
N CYS A 372 -38.82 -0.58 -1.88
CA CYS A 372 -38.17 -1.52 -1.00
C CYS A 372 -36.94 -2.18 -1.67
N PRO A 373 -35.86 -1.43 -2.01
CA PRO A 373 -34.72 -1.92 -2.82
C PRO A 373 -33.90 -3.09 -2.26
N ASN A 374 -34.31 -3.71 -1.16
CA ASN A 374 -33.60 -4.80 -0.50
C ASN A 374 -34.56 -5.95 -0.15
N ILE A 375 -35.81 -5.90 -0.60
CA ILE A 375 -36.88 -6.85 -0.29
C ILE A 375 -37.66 -7.14 -1.58
N PRO A 376 -37.49 -8.34 -2.17
CA PRO A 376 -38.10 -8.64 -3.46
C PRO A 376 -39.63 -8.54 -3.46
N GLU A 377 -40.20 -7.95 -4.50
CA GLU A 377 -41.64 -7.94 -4.82
C GLU A 377 -42.26 -9.34 -4.96
N ASP A 378 -43.47 -9.52 -4.43
CA ASP A 378 -44.29 -10.72 -4.63
C ASP A 378 -45.37 -10.49 -5.68
N LYS A 379 -45.00 -10.69 -6.96
CA LYS A 379 -45.86 -10.52 -8.17
C LYS A 379 -47.21 -11.24 -8.10
N ASP A 380 -48.16 -10.70 -7.36
CA ASP A 380 -49.47 -11.26 -7.05
C ASP A 380 -50.59 -10.60 -7.88
N GLY A 381 -50.25 -9.53 -8.62
CA GLY A 381 -51.16 -8.77 -9.47
C GLY A 381 -51.68 -7.48 -8.83
N PHE A 382 -51.24 -7.12 -7.63
CA PHE A 382 -51.58 -5.91 -6.92
C PHE A 382 -50.33 -5.07 -6.68
N GLN A 383 -50.29 -3.86 -7.23
CA GLN A 383 -49.18 -2.92 -7.00
C GLN A 383 -47.74 -3.41 -7.32
N ASP A 384 -47.58 -4.56 -7.99
CA ASP A 384 -46.36 -5.15 -8.62
C ASP A 384 -45.35 -4.21 -9.32
N GLU A 385 -45.69 -2.93 -9.53
CA GLU A 385 -44.83 -1.92 -10.13
C GLU A 385 -44.09 -1.07 -9.09
N ASP A 386 -44.29 -1.30 -7.79
CA ASP A 386 -43.78 -0.44 -6.71
C ASP A 386 -42.59 -1.02 -5.92
N GLY A 387 -42.29 -2.31 -6.09
CA GLY A 387 -41.09 -2.99 -5.58
C GLY A 387 -41.17 -3.39 -4.12
N CYS A 388 -42.35 -3.26 -3.49
CA CYS A 388 -42.55 -3.66 -2.12
C CYS A 388 -43.61 -4.77 -2.03
N PRO A 389 -43.29 -5.92 -1.43
CA PRO A 389 -44.33 -6.90 -1.17
C PRO A 389 -45.40 -6.31 -0.25
N GLU A 390 -46.67 -6.40 -0.64
CA GLU A 390 -47.72 -5.68 0.06
C GLU A 390 -48.08 -6.25 1.43
N GLY A 391 -47.66 -7.48 1.74
CA GLY A 391 -48.13 -8.22 2.90
C GLY A 391 -49.66 -8.41 2.88
N ASP A 392 -50.21 -8.97 3.95
CA ASP A 392 -51.62 -9.46 4.08
C ASP A 392 -52.70 -8.35 4.01
N GLN A 393 -52.68 -7.48 2.99
CA GLN A 393 -53.59 -6.33 2.86
C GLN A 393 -54.95 -6.66 2.25
N ASN A 394 -55.18 -7.92 1.90
CA ASN A 394 -56.48 -8.45 1.46
C ASN A 394 -56.90 -9.66 2.29
N ASP A 395 -56.54 -9.69 3.57
CA ASP A 395 -56.96 -10.67 4.56
C ASP A 395 -57.50 -9.87 5.76
N ARG A 396 -58.80 -9.61 5.76
CA ARG A 396 -59.44 -8.63 6.66
C ARG A 396 -59.52 -9.09 8.11
N ASP A 397 -59.61 -10.38 8.36
CA ASP A 397 -59.66 -10.99 9.69
C ASP A 397 -58.32 -11.60 10.12
N GLY A 398 -57.37 -11.76 9.20
CA GLY A 398 -55.97 -12.08 9.48
C GLY A 398 -55.75 -13.57 9.71
N ASP A 399 -56.55 -14.43 9.10
CA ASP A 399 -56.47 -15.89 9.24
C ASP A 399 -55.50 -16.55 8.24
N GLY A 400 -55.00 -15.81 7.26
CA GLY A 400 -54.07 -16.28 6.23
C GLY A 400 -54.75 -16.71 4.93
N ILE A 401 -56.07 -16.58 4.81
CA ILE A 401 -56.85 -16.81 3.60
C ILE A 401 -57.26 -15.44 3.03
N LEU A 402 -56.97 -15.21 1.75
CA LEU A 402 -57.28 -13.91 1.14
C LEU A 402 -58.81 -13.75 0.96
N ASP A 403 -59.32 -12.55 1.24
CA ASP A 403 -60.70 -12.07 1.07
C ASP A 403 -61.41 -12.51 -0.22
N ASN A 404 -60.65 -12.76 -1.29
CA ASN A 404 -61.17 -13.13 -2.61
C ASN A 404 -61.48 -14.63 -2.77
N VAL A 405 -60.91 -15.47 -1.89
CA VAL A 405 -61.11 -16.92 -1.84
C VAL A 405 -61.72 -17.37 -0.51
N ASP A 406 -61.71 -16.50 0.49
CA ASP A 406 -62.39 -16.62 1.77
C ASP A 406 -63.92 -16.47 1.64
N LYS A 407 -64.69 -17.42 2.20
CA LYS A 407 -66.16 -17.36 2.25
C LYS A 407 -66.69 -16.51 3.41
N CYS A 408 -65.93 -16.31 4.49
CA CYS A 408 -66.25 -15.46 5.62
C CYS A 408 -65.20 -14.36 5.88
N PRO A 409 -65.00 -13.37 4.96
CA PRO A 409 -63.90 -12.38 5.01
C PRO A 409 -63.87 -11.35 6.16
N ASP A 410 -64.64 -11.56 7.21
CA ASP A 410 -64.68 -10.71 8.39
C ASP A 410 -64.63 -11.54 9.69
N ASP A 411 -64.58 -12.88 9.60
CA ASP A 411 -64.65 -13.85 10.70
C ASP A 411 -63.53 -14.90 10.50
N PRO A 412 -62.48 -14.89 11.34
CA PRO A 412 -61.29 -15.71 11.09
C PRO A 412 -61.57 -17.20 11.28
N GLU A 413 -61.00 -18.02 10.39
CA GLU A 413 -60.93 -19.48 10.47
C GLU A 413 -60.31 -19.98 11.79
N ASP A 414 -60.81 -21.08 12.35
CA ASP A 414 -60.36 -21.63 13.64
C ASP A 414 -59.35 -22.79 13.54
N PHE A 415 -59.06 -23.25 12.32
CA PHE A 415 -57.97 -24.18 11.94
C PHE A 415 -57.91 -25.44 12.80
N ASP A 416 -59.00 -26.19 12.85
CA ASP A 416 -59.13 -27.39 13.66
C ASP A 416 -59.01 -28.73 12.87
N GLN A 417 -58.77 -28.64 11.55
CA GLN A 417 -58.74 -29.73 10.54
C GLN A 417 -60.09 -30.11 9.97
N PHE A 418 -61.15 -29.36 10.24
CA PHE A 418 -62.46 -29.46 9.61
C PHE A 418 -62.68 -28.25 8.70
N GLU A 419 -62.96 -28.51 7.43
CA GLU A 419 -63.28 -27.49 6.40
C GLU A 419 -62.34 -26.25 6.28
N ASP A 420 -61.15 -26.21 6.93
CA ASP A 420 -60.11 -25.15 6.97
C ASP A 420 -59.74 -24.43 5.64
N GLU A 421 -60.12 -24.96 4.47
CA GLU A 421 -59.80 -24.37 3.17
C GLU A 421 -60.80 -23.29 2.74
N ASP A 422 -61.90 -23.09 3.48
CA ASP A 422 -63.00 -22.24 3.05
C ASP A 422 -63.10 -20.87 3.74
N GLY A 423 -62.33 -20.67 4.82
CA GLY A 423 -62.17 -19.39 5.52
C GLY A 423 -63.35 -19.06 6.41
N CYS A 424 -64.08 -20.05 6.91
CA CYS A 424 -65.21 -19.84 7.80
C CYS A 424 -65.02 -20.65 9.07
N PRO A 425 -65.12 -20.03 10.26
CA PRO A 425 -65.01 -20.78 11.51
C PRO A 425 -66.16 -21.77 11.67
N ASP A 426 -65.82 -23.02 12.01
CA ASP A 426 -66.75 -24.12 12.26
C ASP A 426 -66.72 -24.53 13.74
N PRO A 427 -67.38 -23.78 14.65
CA PRO A 427 -67.24 -23.99 16.10
C PRO A 427 -68.01 -25.19 16.69
N ASP A 428 -68.69 -25.98 15.85
CA ASP A 428 -69.46 -27.20 16.18
C ASP A 428 -69.56 -28.04 14.90
N ASN A 429 -68.51 -28.81 14.62
CA ASN A 429 -68.30 -29.51 13.34
C ASN A 429 -69.37 -30.57 13.03
N ASP A 430 -69.81 -31.34 14.03
CA ASP A 430 -70.81 -32.40 13.85
C ASP A 430 -72.26 -31.95 14.13
N GLN A 431 -72.43 -30.71 14.57
CA GLN A 431 -73.70 -30.00 14.74
C GLN A 431 -74.61 -30.64 15.79
N ASP A 432 -74.04 -31.28 16.81
CA ASP A 432 -74.79 -31.86 17.90
C ASP A 432 -75.21 -30.80 18.95
N GLY A 433 -74.59 -29.61 18.93
CA GLY A 433 -74.85 -28.49 19.82
C GLY A 433 -73.89 -28.35 21.01
N ILE A 434 -72.85 -29.15 21.10
CA ILE A 434 -71.66 -28.98 21.93
C ILE A 434 -70.56 -28.37 21.04
N LEU A 435 -69.82 -27.38 21.55
CA LEU A 435 -68.77 -26.74 20.74
C LEU A 435 -67.53 -27.63 20.71
N ASP A 436 -66.75 -27.65 19.63
CA ASP A 436 -65.56 -28.54 19.48
C ASP A 436 -64.55 -28.40 20.64
N VAL A 437 -64.47 -27.20 21.23
CA VAL A 437 -63.60 -26.91 22.38
C VAL A 437 -64.03 -27.62 23.69
N ASP A 438 -65.30 -27.95 23.79
CA ASP A 438 -65.94 -28.63 24.93
C ASP A 438 -66.35 -30.08 24.57
N ASP A 439 -66.13 -30.51 23.32
CA ASP A 439 -66.48 -31.82 22.77
C ASP A 439 -65.29 -32.81 22.80
N LEU A 440 -65.48 -34.03 23.32
CA LEU A 440 -64.45 -35.07 23.34
C LEU A 440 -64.36 -35.84 22.01
N CYS A 441 -65.41 -35.84 21.21
CA CYS A 441 -65.51 -36.44 19.89
C CYS A 441 -66.02 -35.42 18.85
N PRO A 442 -65.27 -34.35 18.53
CA PRO A 442 -65.75 -33.19 17.75
C PRO A 442 -66.21 -33.46 16.31
N ASN A 443 -66.21 -34.71 15.85
CA ASN A 443 -66.59 -35.08 14.48
C ASN A 443 -67.64 -36.20 14.46
N ASP A 444 -68.08 -36.67 15.62
CA ASP A 444 -68.99 -37.80 15.79
C ASP A 444 -70.13 -37.34 16.70
N PRO A 445 -71.33 -37.08 16.16
CA PRO A 445 -72.37 -36.39 16.89
C PRO A 445 -72.95 -37.22 18.05
N GLU A 446 -73.15 -36.58 19.19
CA GLU A 446 -73.78 -37.12 20.40
C GLU A 446 -75.17 -37.74 20.16
N ASP A 447 -75.43 -38.89 20.77
CA ASP A 447 -76.68 -39.64 20.61
C ASP A 447 -77.73 -39.41 21.72
N LYS A 448 -77.55 -38.43 22.62
CA LYS A 448 -78.59 -37.80 23.49
C LYS A 448 -79.62 -38.78 24.04
N ASP A 449 -79.14 -39.85 24.66
CA ASP A 449 -79.98 -40.92 25.19
C ASP A 449 -80.19 -40.83 26.72
N GLY A 450 -79.53 -39.87 27.37
CA GLY A 450 -79.56 -39.63 28.80
C GLY A 450 -78.37 -40.21 29.57
N PHE A 451 -77.38 -40.78 28.88
CA PHE A 451 -76.12 -41.28 29.41
C PHE A 451 -74.96 -40.44 28.87
N GLU A 452 -74.14 -39.89 29.77
CA GLU A 452 -72.93 -39.10 29.45
C GLU A 452 -73.07 -37.97 28.38
N ASP A 453 -74.30 -37.59 27.97
CA ASP A 453 -74.71 -36.53 27.01
C ASP A 453 -73.99 -35.15 27.09
N GLU A 454 -73.18 -34.88 28.11
CA GLU A 454 -72.42 -33.63 28.28
C GLU A 454 -70.99 -33.71 27.72
N ASP A 455 -70.51 -34.86 27.24
CA ASP A 455 -69.13 -35.03 26.77
C ASP A 455 -68.93 -34.99 25.24
N GLY A 456 -70.03 -34.99 24.46
CA GLY A 456 -70.01 -34.88 23.00
C GLY A 456 -69.67 -36.18 22.26
N CYS A 457 -69.58 -37.32 22.96
CA CYS A 457 -69.24 -38.59 22.35
C CYS A 457 -70.43 -39.56 22.30
N PRO A 458 -70.80 -40.11 21.12
CA PRO A 458 -71.90 -41.05 21.03
C PRO A 458 -71.62 -42.34 21.81
N ASP A 459 -72.46 -42.63 22.80
CA ASP A 459 -72.37 -43.80 23.65
C ASP A 459 -73.27 -44.94 23.13
N LEU A 460 -72.84 -45.52 22.02
CA LEU A 460 -73.62 -46.57 21.34
C LEU A 460 -73.81 -47.88 22.14
N ASP A 461 -73.07 -48.06 23.25
CA ASP A 461 -73.05 -49.24 24.15
C ASP A 461 -72.66 -48.78 25.58
N ASN A 462 -73.65 -48.25 26.30
CA ASN A 462 -73.54 -47.58 27.59
C ASN A 462 -72.90 -48.47 28.69
N ASP A 463 -73.26 -49.75 28.74
CA ASP A 463 -72.75 -50.70 29.75
C ASP A 463 -71.55 -51.56 29.29
N LYS A 464 -71.18 -51.42 28.02
CA LYS A 464 -69.97 -52.00 27.39
C LYS A 464 -70.02 -53.53 27.37
N ASP A 465 -71.21 -54.12 27.29
CA ASP A 465 -71.42 -55.56 27.20
C ASP A 465 -71.37 -56.13 25.78
N ARG A 466 -71.20 -55.24 24.78
CA ARG A 466 -71.12 -55.48 23.32
C ARG A 466 -72.48 -55.63 22.63
N ILE A 467 -73.57 -55.25 23.28
CA ILE A 467 -74.89 -55.11 22.67
C ILE A 467 -75.18 -53.61 22.60
N LEU A 468 -75.45 -53.10 21.40
CA LEU A 468 -75.72 -51.67 21.25
C LEU A 468 -77.02 -51.29 21.97
N ASP A 469 -77.08 -50.09 22.52
CA ASP A 469 -78.21 -49.54 23.28
C ASP A 469 -79.57 -49.70 22.61
N LYS A 470 -79.63 -49.47 21.28
CA LYS A 470 -80.84 -49.64 20.46
C LYS A 470 -81.37 -51.09 20.42
N ASP A 471 -80.49 -52.06 20.65
CA ASP A 471 -80.74 -53.50 20.60
C ASP A 471 -80.75 -54.14 22.01
N ASP A 472 -80.41 -53.38 23.05
CA ASP A 472 -80.40 -53.81 24.46
C ASP A 472 -81.73 -53.47 25.18
N LYS A 473 -82.23 -54.42 25.97
CA LYS A 473 -83.41 -54.23 26.83
C LYS A 473 -83.08 -53.54 28.15
N CYS A 474 -81.84 -53.64 28.59
CA CYS A 474 -81.35 -53.04 29.83
C CYS A 474 -80.08 -52.22 29.53
N PRO A 475 -80.14 -51.13 28.75
CA PRO A 475 -78.95 -50.48 28.16
C PRO A 475 -77.89 -49.98 29.14
N ASN A 476 -78.19 -49.98 30.44
CA ASN A 476 -77.29 -49.50 31.50
C ASN A 476 -76.88 -50.63 32.49
N GLU A 477 -77.19 -51.90 32.21
CA GLU A 477 -76.93 -53.03 33.11
C GLU A 477 -76.33 -54.25 32.36
N PRO A 478 -75.03 -54.52 32.53
CA PRO A 478 -74.32 -55.45 31.65
C PRO A 478 -74.81 -56.88 31.81
N GLU A 479 -75.07 -57.56 30.68
CA GLU A 479 -75.54 -58.93 30.68
C GLU A 479 -74.41 -59.91 31.03
N THR A 480 -74.67 -60.82 31.97
CA THR A 480 -73.72 -61.88 32.32
C THR A 480 -74.03 -63.16 31.55
N TYR A 481 -73.11 -63.58 30.67
CA TYR A 481 -73.17 -64.87 29.98
C TYR A 481 -73.16 -66.03 31.00
N ASN A 482 -74.27 -66.76 31.12
CA ASN A 482 -74.40 -67.96 31.96
C ASN A 482 -74.13 -69.27 31.21
#